data_AF-R7UZN0-F1
#
_entry.id   AF-R7UZN0-F1
#
_cell.length_a   1.000
_cell.length_b   1.000
_cell.length_c   1.000
_cell.angle_alpha   90.00
_cell.angle_beta   90.00
_cell.angle_gamma   90.00
#
_symmetry.space_group_name_H-M   'P 1'
#
loop_
_entity.id
_entity.type
_entity.pdbx_description
1 polymer ?
#
loop_
_entity_poly.entity_id
_entity_poly.type
_entity_poly.pdbx_seq_one_letter_code
_entity_poly.pdbx_strand_id
1 'polypeptide(L)'
;MKNVRQLFLVLVTFASFLFLIHHQKSLRQDMASSLCTDADIKEFLKTNGQLPTGRWDTKTNLSASTMEGTWFKLDLECSMDSANMTSDRLRSCLLPKKRNHIMTIGDSNGKAYFNAISRIVRSSMSCELKREEHINKTTKHRDAAYFKKTDSDGVQYTFQVDRGRCWTCQSILYECTSGDRNLTLEHIGSHTLLLDGVNITIKRGNEKHIIRISFQDFIFRYYMKDNYPDVFFVFPPFNHVCRYSNPNTNRNRLSTFVDLLHQYLPTSTKVYWISAFREIEERRPKKLAFQMVNGEPATEGIKRLNQILLDILKSSWSDPESNDFATWDMMQASEGLESWSKDGVHMRPLWYKRMALGFLNLHCNSLR
;
A
#
# COMPACT_ATOMS: atom_id res chain seq x y z
N MET A 1 36.19 -22.09 -60.40
CA MET A 1 35.08 -22.47 -59.50
C MET A 1 35.46 -22.58 -58.00
N LYS A 2 36.69 -22.99 -57.61
CA LYS A 2 37.07 -23.07 -56.19
C LYS A 2 37.07 -21.72 -55.45
N ASN A 3 37.52 -20.64 -56.09
CA ASN A 3 37.59 -19.30 -55.46
C ASN A 3 36.22 -18.68 -55.16
N VAL A 4 35.18 -18.99 -55.95
CA VAL A 4 33.82 -18.47 -55.74
C VAL A 4 33.18 -19.12 -54.50
N ARG A 5 33.43 -20.40 -54.25
CA ARG A 5 32.92 -21.10 -53.06
C ARG A 5 33.56 -20.59 -51.76
N GLN A 6 34.86 -20.28 -51.77
CA GLN A 6 35.53 -19.70 -50.61
C GLN A 6 35.03 -18.30 -50.30
N LEU A 7 34.83 -17.45 -51.32
CA LEU A 7 34.29 -16.10 -51.14
C LEU A 7 32.84 -16.14 -50.59
N PHE A 8 32.02 -17.06 -51.08
CA PHE A 8 30.65 -17.23 -50.60
C PHE A 8 30.62 -17.69 -49.13
N LEU A 9 31.48 -18.62 -48.73
CA LEU A 9 31.61 -19.05 -47.34
C LEU A 9 32.00 -17.89 -46.43
N VAL A 10 33.02 -17.09 -46.81
CA VAL A 10 33.45 -15.93 -46.02
C VAL A 10 32.34 -14.91 -45.84
N LEU A 11 31.57 -14.64 -46.90
CA LEU A 11 30.44 -13.70 -46.84
C LEU A 11 29.29 -14.21 -45.94
N VAL A 12 28.99 -15.51 -45.99
CA VAL A 12 27.95 -16.12 -45.13
C VAL A 12 28.38 -16.09 -43.66
N THR A 13 29.65 -16.37 -43.34
CA THR A 13 30.14 -16.31 -41.96
C THR A 13 30.15 -14.87 -41.44
N PHE A 14 30.54 -13.90 -42.27
CA PHE A 14 30.56 -12.49 -41.91
C PHE A 14 29.15 -11.93 -41.69
N ALA A 15 28.20 -12.28 -42.55
CA ALA A 15 26.78 -11.92 -42.38
C ALA A 15 26.18 -12.55 -41.10
N SER A 16 26.51 -13.81 -40.81
CA SER A 16 26.07 -14.50 -39.59
C SER A 16 26.65 -13.86 -38.33
N PHE A 17 27.92 -13.44 -38.36
CA PHE A 17 28.58 -12.75 -37.26
C PHE A 17 28.01 -11.34 -37.03
N LEU A 18 27.74 -10.59 -38.10
CA LEU A 18 27.06 -9.30 -38.02
C LEU A 18 25.63 -9.43 -37.47
N PHE A 19 24.90 -10.46 -37.89
CA PHE A 19 23.58 -10.76 -37.35
C PHE A 19 23.64 -11.08 -35.86
N LEU A 20 24.61 -11.89 -35.42
CA LEU A 20 24.86 -12.18 -34.00
C LEU A 20 25.22 -10.92 -33.18
N ILE A 21 26.06 -10.03 -33.70
CA ILE A 21 26.41 -8.77 -33.04
C ILE A 21 25.20 -7.83 -32.96
N HIS A 22 24.42 -7.74 -34.03
CA HIS A 22 23.24 -6.88 -34.05
C HIS A 22 22.15 -7.41 -33.11
N HIS A 23 21.96 -8.73 -33.08
CA HIS A 23 21.03 -9.40 -32.18
C HIS A 23 21.48 -9.30 -30.71
N GLN A 24 22.79 -9.38 -30.42
CA GLN A 24 23.34 -9.12 -29.08
C GLN A 24 23.21 -7.64 -28.66
N LYS A 25 23.36 -6.68 -29.59
CA LYS A 25 23.14 -5.25 -29.31
C LYS A 25 21.67 -4.94 -29.04
N SER A 26 20.75 -5.49 -29.82
CA SER A 26 19.30 -5.39 -29.60
C SER A 26 18.89 -6.03 -28.27
N LEU A 27 19.41 -7.22 -27.93
CA LEU A 27 19.17 -7.86 -26.63
C LEU A 27 19.75 -7.07 -25.45
N ARG A 28 20.87 -6.34 -25.63
CA ARG A 28 21.44 -5.47 -24.58
C ARG A 28 20.68 -4.15 -24.43
N GLN A 29 20.09 -3.60 -25.49
CA GLN A 29 19.27 -2.39 -25.41
C GLN A 29 17.91 -2.64 -24.75
N ASP A 30 17.30 -3.81 -24.95
CA ASP A 30 16.04 -4.18 -24.27
C ASP A 30 16.24 -4.59 -22.79
N MET A 31 17.47 -4.90 -22.37
CA MET A 31 17.80 -5.29 -20.99
C MET A 31 18.37 -4.17 -20.11
N ALA A 32 18.56 -2.95 -20.65
CA ALA A 32 19.15 -1.83 -19.93
C ALA A 32 18.15 -0.69 -19.67
N SER A 33 16.87 -0.99 -19.45
CA SER A 33 16.01 -0.03 -18.78
C SER A 33 16.48 0.11 -17.33
N SER A 34 16.89 1.32 -16.95
CA SER A 34 17.30 1.63 -15.58
C SER A 34 16.16 1.30 -14.62
N LEU A 35 16.50 0.73 -13.46
CA LEU A 35 15.56 0.54 -12.36
C LEU A 35 15.19 1.92 -11.80
N CYS A 36 13.94 2.09 -11.36
CA CYS A 36 13.49 3.34 -10.75
C CYS A 36 14.17 3.55 -9.38
N THR A 37 14.85 4.67 -9.22
CA THR A 37 15.39 5.16 -7.94
C THR A 37 14.32 5.94 -7.16
N ASP A 38 14.58 6.23 -5.88
CA ASP A 38 13.75 7.13 -5.08
C ASP A 38 13.59 8.52 -5.74
N ALA A 39 14.66 9.02 -6.37
CA ALA A 39 14.66 10.32 -7.04
C ALA A 39 13.77 10.31 -8.29
N ASP A 40 13.82 9.25 -9.09
CA ASP A 40 12.96 9.10 -10.27
C ASP A 40 11.48 9.10 -9.88
N ILE A 41 11.14 8.40 -8.80
CA ILE A 41 9.78 8.33 -8.26
C ILE A 41 9.30 9.70 -7.76
N LYS A 42 10.14 10.41 -6.99
CA LYS A 42 9.81 11.74 -6.47
C LYS A 42 9.68 12.77 -7.59
N GLU A 43 10.56 12.76 -8.59
CA GLU A 43 10.47 13.67 -9.74
C GLU A 43 9.22 13.38 -10.59
N PHE A 44 8.88 12.10 -10.74
CA PHE A 44 7.63 11.71 -11.39
C PHE A 44 6.42 12.30 -10.64
N LEU A 45 6.36 12.15 -9.32
CA LEU A 45 5.27 12.67 -8.49
C LEU A 45 5.19 14.19 -8.49
N LYS A 46 6.33 14.87 -8.45
CA LYS A 46 6.37 16.33 -8.57
C LYS A 46 5.76 16.81 -9.88
N THR A 47 6.02 16.09 -10.97
CA THR A 47 5.51 16.43 -12.31
C THR A 47 4.04 16.05 -12.50
N ASN A 48 3.64 14.85 -12.04
CA ASN A 48 2.35 14.24 -12.37
C ASN A 48 1.36 14.19 -11.19
N GLY A 49 1.82 14.54 -10.00
CA GLY A 49 1.10 14.51 -8.73
C GLY A 49 1.03 13.13 -8.09
N GLN A 50 0.62 12.12 -8.84
CA GLN A 50 0.45 10.76 -8.36
C GLN A 50 1.19 9.79 -9.27
N LEU A 51 1.56 8.61 -8.76
CA LEU A 51 2.11 7.56 -9.61
C LEU A 51 1.11 7.26 -10.73
N PRO A 52 1.61 7.08 -11.96
CA PRO A 52 0.78 7.16 -13.14
C PRO A 52 -0.23 6.04 -13.15
N THR A 53 -1.28 6.32 -13.91
CA THR A 53 -2.14 5.35 -14.56
C THR A 53 -1.30 4.13 -14.96
N GLY A 54 -1.59 2.96 -14.41
CA GLY A 54 -1.01 1.73 -14.92
C GLY A 54 -2.00 1.01 -15.79
N ARG A 55 -1.53 0.02 -16.54
CA ARG A 55 -2.39 -0.82 -17.38
C ARG A 55 -2.36 -2.26 -16.94
N TRP A 56 -3.51 -2.90 -17.05
CA TRP A 56 -3.62 -4.35 -16.93
C TRP A 56 -3.14 -4.98 -18.23
N ASP A 57 -2.05 -5.74 -18.15
CA ASP A 57 -1.50 -6.48 -19.28
C ASP A 57 -1.86 -7.97 -19.15
N THR A 58 -2.24 -8.59 -20.26
CA THR A 58 -2.65 -9.99 -20.37
C THR A 58 -1.63 -10.72 -21.25
N LYS A 59 -0.87 -11.69 -20.69
CA LYS A 59 0.20 -12.44 -21.43
C LYS A 59 -0.31 -13.31 -22.57
N THR A 60 -1.61 -13.36 -22.79
CA THR A 60 -2.27 -14.35 -23.65
C THR A 60 -3.51 -13.72 -24.25
N ASN A 61 -3.92 -14.15 -25.45
CA ASN A 61 -5.21 -13.87 -26.10
C ASN A 61 -6.46 -14.34 -25.28
N LEU A 62 -6.31 -14.55 -23.98
CA LEU A 62 -7.40 -14.75 -23.05
C LEU A 62 -8.08 -13.40 -22.85
N SER A 63 -9.39 -13.36 -23.12
CA SER A 63 -10.20 -12.18 -22.85
C SER A 63 -9.95 -11.66 -21.42
N ALA A 64 -10.02 -10.35 -21.22
CA ALA A 64 -9.90 -9.68 -19.92
C ALA A 64 -10.86 -10.20 -18.82
N SER A 65 -11.74 -11.15 -19.15
CA SER A 65 -12.65 -11.83 -18.24
C SER A 65 -11.98 -12.85 -17.31
N THR A 66 -10.81 -13.41 -17.66
CA THR A 66 -10.07 -14.34 -16.78
C THR A 66 -8.95 -13.61 -16.06
N MET A 67 -9.06 -13.47 -14.74
CA MET A 67 -8.03 -12.82 -13.91
C MET A 67 -6.66 -13.53 -13.96
N GLU A 68 -6.66 -14.81 -14.35
CA GLU A 68 -5.45 -15.61 -14.46
C GLU A 68 -4.55 -15.08 -15.58
N GLY A 69 -3.27 -14.86 -15.25
CA GLY A 69 -2.29 -14.34 -16.20
C GLY A 69 -2.26 -12.82 -16.36
N THR A 70 -3.14 -12.03 -15.71
CA THR A 70 -3.06 -10.56 -15.78
C THR A 70 -2.08 -9.98 -14.75
N TRP A 71 -1.32 -8.95 -15.10
CA TRP A 71 -0.54 -8.12 -14.16
C TRP A 71 -0.80 -6.64 -14.39
N PHE A 72 -0.63 -5.85 -13.33
CA PHE A 72 -0.70 -4.40 -13.43
C PHE A 72 0.72 -3.87 -13.66
N LYS A 73 0.90 -3.15 -14.76
CA LYS A 73 2.15 -2.47 -15.12
C LYS A 73 1.98 -0.99 -14.86
N LEU A 74 2.86 -0.40 -14.06
CA LEU A 74 2.91 1.06 -13.92
C LEU A 74 3.56 1.68 -15.16
N ASP A 75 2.99 2.78 -15.64
CA ASP A 75 3.51 3.53 -16.78
C ASP A 75 4.61 4.50 -16.32
N LEU A 76 5.71 3.97 -15.81
CA LEU A 76 6.94 4.71 -15.50
C LEU A 76 7.98 4.51 -16.62
N GLU A 77 8.73 5.56 -16.96
CA GLU A 77 9.79 5.49 -17.99
C GLU A 77 10.91 4.51 -17.60
N CYS A 78 11.19 4.41 -16.30
CA CYS A 78 12.11 3.44 -15.72
C CYS A 78 11.43 2.07 -15.56
N SER A 79 12.20 0.99 -15.71
CA SER A 79 11.63 -0.35 -15.64
C SER A 79 11.41 -0.77 -14.19
N MET A 80 10.14 -1.02 -13.88
CA MET A 80 9.77 -1.85 -12.74
C MET A 80 9.61 -3.34 -13.10
N ASP A 81 9.59 -3.66 -14.40
CA ASP A 81 9.26 -4.99 -14.94
C ASP A 81 10.45 -5.95 -15.00
N SER A 82 11.69 -5.46 -14.95
CA SER A 82 12.85 -6.24 -15.41
C SER A 82 13.33 -7.35 -14.47
N ALA A 83 12.70 -7.55 -13.31
CA ALA A 83 12.92 -8.77 -12.52
C ALA A 83 11.66 -9.15 -11.74
N ASN A 84 11.10 -10.32 -12.04
CA ASN A 84 10.11 -10.97 -11.19
C ASN A 84 10.54 -10.84 -9.71
N MET A 85 9.65 -10.41 -8.82
CA MET A 85 9.92 -10.40 -7.38
C MET A 85 10.16 -11.84 -6.92
N THR A 86 11.43 -12.26 -6.87
CA THR A 86 11.81 -13.56 -6.33
C THR A 86 11.81 -13.51 -4.81
N SER A 87 11.68 -14.67 -4.15
CA SER A 87 11.80 -14.76 -2.70
C SER A 87 13.13 -14.18 -2.21
N ASP A 88 14.22 -14.42 -2.92
CA ASP A 88 15.57 -13.92 -2.59
C ASP A 88 15.64 -12.39 -2.67
N ARG A 89 15.04 -11.83 -3.71
CA ARG A 89 14.98 -10.38 -3.91
C ARG A 89 14.14 -9.72 -2.82
N LEU A 90 12.97 -10.28 -2.54
CA LEU A 90 12.08 -9.80 -1.47
C LEU A 90 12.80 -9.84 -0.11
N ARG A 91 13.49 -10.94 0.21
CA ARG A 91 14.29 -11.05 1.43
C ARG A 91 15.40 -10.02 1.49
N SER A 92 16.15 -9.84 0.41
CA SER A 92 17.28 -8.92 0.36
C SER A 92 16.83 -7.46 0.54
N CYS A 93 15.69 -7.11 -0.06
CA CYS A 93 15.09 -5.78 0.02
C CYS A 93 14.45 -5.48 1.38
N LEU A 94 13.70 -6.42 1.96
CA LEU A 94 12.95 -6.19 3.19
C LEU A 94 13.75 -6.48 4.47
N LEU A 95 15.02 -6.90 4.36
CA LEU A 95 15.89 -7.20 5.49
C LEU A 95 17.22 -6.41 5.54
N PRO A 96 17.32 -5.11 5.20
CA PRO A 96 18.51 -4.32 5.51
C PRO A 96 18.72 -4.15 7.02
N LYS A 97 19.94 -3.76 7.42
CA LYS A 97 20.37 -3.76 8.83
C LYS A 97 19.61 -2.71 9.65
N LYS A 98 19.08 -3.15 10.81
CA LYS A 98 18.57 -2.37 11.97
C LYS A 98 17.06 -2.06 12.08
N ARG A 99 16.25 -3.00 11.57
CA ARG A 99 14.78 -3.21 11.74
C ARG A 99 14.04 -2.78 10.48
N ASN A 100 13.20 -3.69 9.99
CA ASN A 100 12.32 -3.47 8.86
C ASN A 100 10.92 -3.72 9.38
N HIS A 101 10.20 -2.64 9.61
CA HIS A 101 8.85 -2.63 10.08
C HIS A 101 7.96 -2.07 8.96
N ILE A 102 7.15 -2.95 8.38
CA ILE A 102 6.12 -2.57 7.40
C ILE A 102 4.81 -2.47 8.14
N MET A 103 4.23 -1.28 8.16
CA MET A 103 2.92 -1.05 8.72
C MET A 103 1.93 -0.68 7.61
N THR A 104 0.68 -1.08 7.83
CA THR A 104 -0.47 -0.61 7.06
C THR A 104 -1.51 -0.03 8.01
N ILE A 105 -2.24 1.00 7.58
CA ILE A 105 -3.43 1.48 8.31
C ILE A 105 -4.61 1.56 7.35
N GLY A 106 -5.79 1.14 7.78
CA GLY A 106 -6.99 1.22 6.96
C GLY A 106 -8.12 0.31 7.42
N ASP A 107 -9.14 0.22 6.59
CA ASP A 107 -10.38 -0.52 6.84
C ASP A 107 -10.27 -2.00 6.41
N SER A 108 -11.40 -2.64 6.09
CA SER A 108 -11.40 -4.01 5.55
C SER A 108 -10.66 -4.14 4.22
N ASN A 109 -10.64 -3.10 3.38
CA ASN A 109 -9.85 -3.08 2.16
C ASN A 109 -8.35 -2.95 2.45
N GLY A 110 -7.97 -2.05 3.36
CA GLY A 110 -6.59 -1.97 3.85
C GLY A 110 -6.08 -3.29 4.42
N LYS A 111 -6.92 -3.98 5.22
CA LYS A 111 -6.62 -5.32 5.76
C LYS A 111 -6.48 -6.37 4.66
N ALA A 112 -7.26 -6.29 3.59
CA ALA A 112 -7.15 -7.21 2.47
C ALA A 112 -5.80 -7.06 1.73
N TYR A 113 -5.30 -5.83 1.56
CA TYR A 113 -3.94 -5.58 1.07
C TYR A 113 -2.88 -6.08 2.04
N PHE A 114 -3.02 -5.81 3.35
CA PHE A 114 -2.10 -6.34 4.35
C PHE A 114 -2.02 -7.87 4.30
N ASN A 115 -3.15 -8.55 4.18
CA ASN A 115 -3.19 -10.00 4.04
C ASN A 115 -2.51 -10.49 2.76
N ALA A 116 -2.58 -9.71 1.68
CA ALA A 116 -1.85 -10.02 0.45
C ALA A 116 -0.33 -9.84 0.64
N ILE A 117 0.10 -8.72 1.22
CA ILE A 117 1.51 -8.43 1.56
C ILE A 117 2.07 -9.52 2.46
N SER A 118 1.39 -9.84 3.56
CA SER A 118 1.85 -10.85 4.52
C SER A 118 1.96 -12.24 3.88
N ARG A 119 1.03 -12.63 2.99
CA ARG A 119 1.16 -13.89 2.22
C ARG A 119 2.36 -13.89 1.28
N ILE A 120 2.66 -12.77 0.64
CA ILE A 120 3.84 -12.63 -0.23
C ILE A 120 5.11 -12.78 0.61
N VAL A 121 5.21 -12.08 1.73
CA VAL A 121 6.36 -12.18 2.65
C VAL A 121 6.51 -13.59 3.24
N ARG A 122 5.40 -14.22 3.64
CA ARG A 122 5.41 -15.60 4.17
C ARG A 122 5.84 -16.66 3.15
N SER A 123 5.84 -16.32 1.85
CA SER A 123 6.39 -17.21 0.82
C SER A 123 7.93 -17.18 0.77
N SER A 124 8.56 -16.22 1.44
CA SER A 124 10.02 -16.04 1.46
C SER A 124 10.62 -16.09 2.87
N MET A 125 9.81 -15.91 3.92
CA MET A 125 10.21 -15.87 5.34
C MET A 125 9.27 -16.68 6.22
N SER A 126 9.76 -17.15 7.37
CA SER A 126 8.90 -17.76 8.41
C SER A 126 8.22 -16.66 9.20
N CYS A 127 6.89 -16.68 9.36
CA CYS A 127 6.19 -15.65 10.13
C CYS A 127 5.27 -16.24 11.19
N GLU A 128 5.31 -15.65 12.38
CA GLU A 128 4.47 -15.99 13.52
C GLU A 128 3.49 -14.86 13.81
N LEU A 129 2.22 -15.22 14.03
CA LEU A 129 1.21 -14.27 14.50
C LEU A 129 1.51 -13.97 15.98
N LYS A 130 1.83 -12.71 16.30
CA LYS A 130 2.12 -12.31 17.68
C LYS A 130 0.92 -11.70 18.37
N ARG A 131 0.15 -10.88 17.66
CA ARG A 131 -1.04 -10.22 18.19
C ARG A 131 -2.12 -10.12 17.13
N GLU A 132 -3.36 -10.31 17.55
CA GLU A 132 -4.55 -10.03 16.75
C GLU A 132 -5.57 -9.36 17.66
N GLU A 133 -6.12 -8.25 17.19
CA GLU A 133 -7.17 -7.55 17.91
C GLU A 133 -8.46 -8.35 17.86
N HIS A 134 -8.99 -8.67 19.05
CA HIS A 134 -10.29 -9.31 19.15
C HIS A 134 -11.41 -8.26 19.09
N ILE A 135 -12.41 -8.48 18.21
CA ILE A 135 -13.61 -7.65 18.14
C ILE A 135 -14.83 -8.51 18.48
N ASN A 136 -15.51 -8.16 19.57
CA ASN A 136 -16.75 -8.82 19.93
C ASN A 136 -17.84 -8.44 18.92
N LYS A 137 -18.34 -9.43 18.16
CA LYS A 137 -19.32 -9.19 17.08
C LYS A 137 -20.66 -8.65 17.58
N THR A 138 -21.05 -8.98 18.81
CA THR A 138 -22.33 -8.61 19.40
C THR A 138 -22.26 -7.19 19.98
N THR A 139 -21.27 -6.92 20.82
CA THR A 139 -21.13 -5.63 21.50
C THR A 139 -20.39 -4.60 20.65
N LYS A 140 -19.74 -5.05 19.57
CA LYS A 140 -18.84 -4.24 18.73
C LYS A 140 -17.68 -3.62 19.53
N HIS A 141 -17.36 -4.21 20.68
CA HIS A 141 -16.26 -3.78 21.51
C HIS A 141 -14.96 -4.35 20.95
N ARG A 142 -13.94 -3.49 20.81
CA ARG A 142 -12.61 -3.90 20.39
C ARG A 142 -11.75 -4.08 21.63
N ASP A 143 -10.92 -5.11 21.62
CA ASP A 143 -10.04 -5.43 22.74
C ASP A 143 -8.92 -4.38 22.89
N ALA A 144 -8.92 -3.69 24.02
CA ALA A 144 -7.90 -2.72 24.38
C ALA A 144 -6.49 -3.34 24.55
N ALA A 145 -6.40 -4.66 24.79
CA ALA A 145 -5.14 -5.33 25.05
C ALA A 145 -4.17 -5.25 23.86
N TYR A 146 -4.67 -5.23 22.62
CA TYR A 146 -3.83 -5.09 21.43
C TYR A 146 -2.99 -3.81 21.47
N PHE A 147 -3.61 -2.70 21.89
CA PHE A 147 -3.02 -1.37 21.93
C PHE A 147 -2.35 -1.03 23.26
N LYS A 148 -2.28 -2.00 24.19
CA LYS A 148 -1.52 -1.81 25.43
C LYS A 148 -0.04 -1.80 25.09
N LYS A 149 0.64 -0.72 25.48
CA LYS A 149 2.07 -0.54 25.25
C LYS A 149 2.74 0.11 26.45
N THR A 150 3.99 -0.27 26.71
CA THR A 150 4.88 0.44 27.62
C THR A 150 5.99 1.06 26.77
N ASP A 151 6.26 2.35 26.91
CA ASP A 151 7.38 3.00 26.23
C ASP A 151 8.71 2.75 26.95
N SER A 152 9.81 3.27 26.39
CA SER A 152 11.16 3.14 26.97
C SER A 152 11.28 3.76 28.37
N ASP A 153 10.44 4.74 28.68
CA ASP A 153 10.42 5.46 29.96
C ASP A 153 9.55 4.75 31.01
N GLY A 154 9.00 3.58 30.68
CA GLY A 154 8.13 2.80 31.55
C GLY A 154 6.69 3.31 31.61
N VAL A 155 6.30 4.25 30.75
CA VAL A 155 4.94 4.80 30.70
C VAL A 155 4.04 3.81 29.96
N GLN A 156 2.96 3.39 30.64
CA GLN A 156 1.97 2.50 30.05
C GLN A 156 0.83 3.29 29.44
N TYR A 157 0.53 3.00 28.18
CA TYR A 157 -0.61 3.52 27.46
C TYR A 157 -1.65 2.42 27.30
N THR A 158 -2.90 2.73 27.63
CA THR A 158 -4.04 1.85 27.38
C THR A 158 -5.14 2.64 26.68
N PHE A 159 -5.40 2.25 25.45
CA PHE A 159 -6.47 2.81 24.64
C PHE A 159 -7.80 2.15 25.03
N GLN A 160 -8.78 2.93 25.50
CA GLN A 160 -10.13 2.43 25.76
C GLN A 160 -10.96 2.57 24.50
N VAL A 161 -11.16 1.47 23.78
CA VAL A 161 -11.86 1.52 22.50
C VAL A 161 -13.37 1.73 22.72
N ASP A 162 -13.94 2.77 22.12
CA ASP A 162 -15.40 2.87 21.96
C ASP A 162 -15.89 2.02 20.77
N ARG A 163 -17.19 1.70 20.75
CA ARG A 163 -17.88 0.78 19.84
C ARG A 163 -17.43 0.93 18.38
N GLY A 164 -16.60 0.01 17.89
CA GLY A 164 -16.14 -0.02 16.50
C GLY A 164 -17.23 -0.53 15.57
N ARG A 165 -17.64 0.23 14.55
CA ARG A 165 -18.76 -0.19 13.67
C ARG A 165 -18.39 -1.33 12.70
N CYS A 166 -17.10 -1.59 12.50
CA CYS A 166 -16.57 -2.57 11.55
C CYS A 166 -15.85 -3.71 12.28
N TRP A 167 -16.37 -4.94 12.23
CA TRP A 167 -15.74 -6.11 12.85
C TRP A 167 -14.63 -6.73 11.99
N THR A 168 -14.56 -6.40 10.70
CA THR A 168 -13.49 -6.89 9.80
C THR A 168 -12.24 -6.02 9.86
N CYS A 169 -12.34 -4.79 10.38
CA CYS A 169 -11.27 -3.80 10.47
C CYS A 169 -10.44 -4.00 11.75
N GLN A 170 -9.98 -5.23 11.99
CA GLN A 170 -9.20 -5.59 13.19
C GLN A 170 -7.69 -5.48 12.92
N SER A 171 -6.93 -5.03 13.92
CA SER A 171 -5.47 -4.94 13.86
C SER A 171 -4.79 -6.30 13.99
N ILE A 172 -3.65 -6.49 13.33
CA ILE A 172 -2.89 -7.75 13.30
C ILE A 172 -1.39 -7.45 13.24
N LEU A 173 -0.58 -8.17 14.03
CA LEU A 173 0.88 -8.10 14.02
C LEU A 173 1.49 -9.49 13.79
N TYR A 174 2.34 -9.59 12.77
CA TYR A 174 3.24 -10.71 12.53
C TYR A 174 4.70 -10.31 12.77
N GLU A 175 5.48 -11.25 13.29
CA GLU A 175 6.93 -11.20 13.24
C GLU A 175 7.44 -12.26 12.28
N CYS A 176 8.22 -11.83 11.30
CA CYS A 176 8.81 -12.67 10.26
C CYS A 176 10.32 -12.77 10.45
N THR A 177 10.89 -13.96 10.25
CA THR A 177 12.33 -14.22 10.40
C THR A 177 12.92 -14.92 9.19
N SER A 178 14.19 -14.62 8.92
CA SER A 178 15.03 -15.30 7.92
C SER A 178 16.47 -15.29 8.39
N GLY A 179 16.91 -16.38 9.04
CA GLY A 179 18.17 -16.41 9.78
C GLY A 179 18.11 -15.44 10.96
N ASP A 180 19.16 -14.63 11.15
CA ASP A 180 19.25 -13.66 12.27
C ASP A 180 18.52 -12.33 12.00
N ARG A 181 17.70 -12.26 10.95
CA ARG A 181 17.01 -11.04 10.53
C ARG A 181 15.52 -11.14 10.79
N ASN A 182 14.96 -10.06 11.32
CA ASN A 182 13.55 -9.94 11.68
C ASN A 182 12.87 -8.82 10.89
N LEU A 183 11.61 -9.05 10.52
CA LEU A 183 10.71 -8.12 9.85
C LEU A 183 9.38 -8.10 10.61
N THR A 184 8.94 -6.93 11.03
CA THR A 184 7.62 -6.76 11.65
C THR A 184 6.62 -6.36 10.57
N LEU A 185 5.51 -7.08 10.48
CA LEU A 185 4.38 -6.72 9.62
C LEU A 185 3.18 -6.38 10.50
N GLU A 186 2.69 -5.16 10.42
CA GLU A 186 1.55 -4.72 11.22
C GLU A 186 0.44 -4.09 10.38
N HIS A 187 -0.81 -4.39 10.73
CA HIS A 187 -1.98 -3.69 10.25
C HIS A 187 -2.70 -3.05 11.43
N ILE A 188 -2.95 -1.75 11.32
CA ILE A 188 -3.78 -0.99 12.25
C ILE A 188 -5.16 -0.80 11.62
N GLY A 189 -6.17 -1.42 12.22
CA GLY A 189 -7.54 -1.33 11.73
C GLY A 189 -8.18 0.02 12.05
N SER A 190 -8.59 0.77 11.02
CA SER A 190 -9.32 2.03 11.12
C SER A 190 -10.44 2.13 10.09
N HIS A 191 -11.65 2.44 10.54
CA HIS A 191 -12.83 2.63 9.67
C HIS A 191 -13.24 4.10 9.54
N THR A 192 -12.46 5.02 10.10
CA THR A 192 -12.66 6.48 10.04
C THR A 192 -11.33 7.19 9.80
N LEU A 193 -11.38 8.43 9.30
CA LEU A 193 -10.20 9.29 9.21
C LEU A 193 -9.73 9.74 10.58
N LEU A 194 -10.67 10.21 11.40
CA LEU A 194 -10.44 10.56 12.80
C LEU A 194 -11.56 9.96 13.63
N LEU A 195 -11.21 9.15 14.63
CA LEU A 195 -12.14 8.71 15.65
C LEU A 195 -11.92 9.58 16.88
N ASP A 196 -12.73 10.63 17.00
CA ASP A 196 -12.61 11.62 18.05
C ASP A 196 -13.09 11.10 19.40
N GLY A 197 -12.54 11.70 20.46
CA GLY A 197 -13.11 11.58 21.79
C GLY A 197 -12.88 10.25 22.48
N VAL A 198 -11.77 9.57 22.17
CA VAL A 198 -11.42 8.30 22.79
C VAL A 198 -10.58 8.55 24.05
N ASN A 199 -10.86 7.78 25.10
CA ASN A 199 -10.13 7.86 26.35
C ASN A 199 -8.85 7.03 26.30
N ILE A 200 -7.75 7.64 26.72
CA ILE A 200 -6.46 6.96 26.87
C ILE A 200 -6.04 7.08 28.31
N THR A 201 -5.78 5.93 28.91
CA THR A 201 -5.18 5.87 30.24
C THR A 201 -3.66 5.85 30.07
N ILE A 202 -2.98 6.82 30.67
CA ILE A 202 -1.53 6.93 30.77
C ILE A 202 -1.16 6.62 32.22
N LYS A 203 -0.27 5.65 32.45
CA LYS A 203 0.21 5.30 33.79
C LYS A 203 1.73 5.40 33.87
N ARG A 204 2.23 6.04 34.93
CA ARG A 204 3.65 6.09 35.28
C ARG A 204 3.80 5.81 36.78
N GLY A 205 4.28 4.62 37.12
CA GLY A 205 4.26 4.15 38.51
C GLY A 205 2.83 4.12 39.07
N ASN A 206 2.58 4.87 40.14
CA ASN A 206 1.26 4.98 40.78
C ASN A 206 0.39 6.11 40.18
N GLU A 207 0.94 6.98 39.34
CA GLU A 207 0.21 8.08 38.72
C GLU A 207 -0.61 7.56 37.54
N LYS A 208 -1.87 7.99 37.47
CA LYS A 208 -2.80 7.64 36.40
C LYS A 208 -3.45 8.91 35.86
N HIS A 209 -3.24 9.18 34.58
CA HIS A 209 -3.89 10.27 33.86
C HIS A 209 -4.81 9.70 32.79
N ILE A 210 -5.95 10.37 32.56
CA ILE A 210 -6.84 10.05 31.45
C ILE A 210 -6.90 11.27 30.56
N ILE A 211 -6.52 11.11 29.30
CA ILE A 211 -6.65 12.14 28.27
C ILE A 211 -7.67 11.68 27.23
N ARG A 212 -8.31 12.66 26.58
CA ARG A 212 -9.28 12.43 25.51
C ARG A 212 -8.72 13.01 24.22
N ILE A 213 -8.33 12.14 23.30
CA ILE A 213 -7.78 12.52 21.98
C ILE A 213 -8.37 11.62 20.89
N SER A 214 -7.98 11.83 19.63
CA SER A 214 -8.40 10.94 18.55
C SER A 214 -7.61 9.62 18.57
N PHE A 215 -8.18 8.56 18.01
CA PHE A 215 -7.46 7.29 17.83
C PHE A 215 -6.18 7.46 17.01
N GLN A 216 -6.21 8.31 15.99
CA GLN A 216 -5.08 8.52 15.10
C GLN A 216 -3.96 9.31 15.78
N ASP A 217 -4.30 10.31 16.61
CA ASP A 217 -3.33 10.97 17.48
C ASP A 217 -2.70 9.96 18.45
N PHE A 218 -3.51 9.09 19.08
CA PHE A 218 -2.98 8.00 19.91
C PHE A 218 -1.96 7.14 19.17
N ILE A 219 -2.33 6.69 17.97
CA ILE A 219 -1.52 5.79 17.17
C ILE A 219 -0.18 6.44 16.82
N PHE A 220 -0.20 7.65 16.26
CA PHE A 220 1.03 8.31 15.79
C PHE A 220 1.89 8.84 16.93
N ARG A 221 1.28 9.48 17.94
CA ARG A 221 2.01 10.13 19.02
C ARG A 221 2.52 9.18 20.10
N TYR A 222 1.76 8.13 20.44
CA TYR A 222 2.07 7.27 21.58
C TYR A 222 2.32 5.82 21.20
N TYR A 223 1.48 5.23 20.35
CA TYR A 223 1.61 3.81 20.00
C TYR A 223 2.86 3.53 19.16
N MET A 224 3.18 4.40 18.21
CA MET A 224 4.35 4.23 17.34
C MET A 224 5.66 4.79 17.92
N LYS A 225 5.60 5.60 18.99
CA LYS A 225 6.77 6.17 19.66
C LYS A 225 7.85 5.09 19.90
N ASP A 226 9.09 5.31 19.52
CA ASP A 226 10.22 4.35 19.66
C ASP A 226 10.18 3.09 18.76
N ASN A 227 9.13 2.88 17.95
CA ASN A 227 9.02 1.76 17.02
C ASN A 227 8.26 2.16 15.73
N TYR A 228 8.73 3.23 15.09
CA TYR A 228 8.17 3.71 13.84
C TYR A 228 8.34 2.68 12.72
N PRO A 229 7.40 2.60 11.77
CA PRO A 229 7.60 1.81 10.57
C PRO A 229 8.63 2.45 9.65
N ASP A 230 9.44 1.64 8.99
CA ASP A 230 10.31 2.08 7.89
C ASP A 230 9.48 2.28 6.61
N VAL A 231 8.41 1.49 6.47
CA VAL A 231 7.46 1.56 5.35
C VAL A 231 6.04 1.62 5.89
N PHE A 232 5.32 2.67 5.53
CA PHE A 232 3.94 2.85 5.97
C PHE A 232 2.98 2.98 4.80
N PHE A 233 2.15 1.97 4.58
CA PHE A 233 1.07 2.03 3.58
C PHE A 233 -0.22 2.55 4.22
N VAL A 234 -0.66 3.71 3.77
CA VAL A 234 -1.92 4.32 4.22
C VAL A 234 -3.01 3.98 3.21
N PHE A 235 -4.02 3.23 3.66
CA PHE A 235 -5.24 2.93 2.91
C PHE A 235 -6.40 3.72 3.54
N PRO A 236 -6.74 4.92 3.01
CA PRO A 236 -7.79 5.74 3.59
C PRO A 236 -9.13 4.98 3.58
N PRO A 237 -9.90 5.00 4.68
CA PRO A 237 -11.15 4.25 4.83
C PRO A 237 -12.31 4.94 4.10
N PHE A 238 -12.10 5.38 2.85
CA PHE A 238 -13.03 6.22 2.11
C PHE A 238 -14.34 5.52 1.75
N ASN A 239 -14.33 4.20 1.58
CA ASN A 239 -15.56 3.43 1.47
C ASN A 239 -16.48 3.65 2.68
N HIS A 240 -15.95 3.69 3.90
CA HIS A 240 -16.74 4.02 5.08
C HIS A 240 -17.08 5.51 5.12
N VAL A 241 -16.10 6.36 4.91
CA VAL A 241 -16.21 7.81 5.16
C VAL A 241 -17.11 8.53 4.16
N CYS A 242 -17.15 8.10 2.89
CA CYS A 242 -18.02 8.69 1.88
C CYS A 242 -19.51 8.58 2.23
N ARG A 243 -19.88 7.69 3.17
CA ARG A 243 -21.26 7.39 3.53
C ARG A 243 -21.83 8.21 4.69
N TYR A 244 -21.00 8.93 5.44
CA TYR A 244 -21.42 9.45 6.76
C TYR A 244 -21.12 10.93 7.02
N SER A 245 -20.40 11.61 6.14
CA SER A 245 -19.95 12.98 6.44
C SER A 245 -19.94 13.82 5.17
N ASN A 246 -20.25 15.11 5.33
CA ASN A 246 -20.19 16.05 4.22
C ASN A 246 -18.73 16.27 3.77
N PRO A 247 -18.49 16.72 2.52
CA PRO A 247 -17.14 16.87 1.98
C PRO A 247 -16.22 17.81 2.79
N ASN A 248 -16.76 18.91 3.35
CA ASN A 248 -15.95 19.87 4.11
C ASN A 248 -15.44 19.28 5.42
N THR A 249 -16.31 18.56 6.16
CA THR A 249 -15.91 17.82 7.35
C THR A 249 -14.85 16.77 7.02
N ASN A 250 -14.98 16.08 5.88
CA ASN A 250 -14.00 15.09 5.45
C ASN A 250 -12.66 15.73 5.08
N ARG A 251 -12.66 16.88 4.38
CA ARG A 251 -11.45 17.65 4.08
C ARG A 251 -10.71 18.04 5.36
N ASN A 252 -11.40 18.60 6.34
CA ASN A 252 -10.78 18.99 7.61
C ASN A 252 -10.22 17.78 8.36
N ARG A 253 -10.98 16.68 8.46
CA ARG A 253 -10.51 15.45 9.10
C ARG A 253 -9.31 14.82 8.39
N LEU A 254 -9.29 14.88 7.06
CA LEU A 254 -8.19 14.36 6.28
C LEU A 254 -6.93 15.22 6.44
N SER A 255 -7.08 16.54 6.44
CA SER A 255 -5.97 17.48 6.72
C SER A 255 -5.38 17.18 8.08
N THR A 256 -6.20 17.14 9.13
CA THR A 256 -5.72 16.82 10.48
C THR A 256 -5.10 15.42 10.57
N PHE A 257 -5.60 14.42 9.83
CA PHE A 257 -4.95 13.11 9.77
C PHE A 257 -3.54 13.19 9.17
N VAL A 258 -3.38 13.90 8.05
CA VAL A 258 -2.08 14.12 7.39
C VAL A 258 -1.15 14.92 8.30
N ASP A 259 -1.64 15.99 8.92
CA ASP A 259 -0.87 16.83 9.85
C ASP A 259 -0.33 16.01 11.04
N LEU A 260 -1.16 15.16 11.65
CA LEU A 260 -0.73 14.27 12.74
C LEU A 260 0.33 13.27 12.26
N LEU A 261 0.19 12.75 11.04
CA LEU A 261 1.15 11.82 10.47
C LEU A 261 2.50 12.52 10.29
N HIS A 262 2.53 13.68 9.62
CA HIS A 262 3.76 14.45 9.39
C HIS A 262 4.40 14.96 10.69
N GLN A 263 3.59 15.29 11.69
CA GLN A 263 4.08 15.76 12.98
C GLN A 263 4.84 14.69 13.77
N TYR A 264 4.41 13.42 13.70
CA TYR A 264 4.90 12.38 14.61
C TYR A 264 5.70 11.27 13.95
N LEU A 265 5.59 11.07 12.63
CA LEU A 265 6.42 10.11 11.92
C LEU A 265 7.77 10.75 11.56
N PRO A 266 8.89 10.03 11.74
CA PRO A 266 10.19 10.52 11.30
C PRO A 266 10.24 10.64 9.78
N THR A 267 11.05 11.57 9.27
CA THR A 267 11.29 11.76 7.83
C THR A 267 11.91 10.53 7.17
N SER A 268 12.53 9.63 7.95
CA SER A 268 13.06 8.35 7.49
C SER A 268 12.01 7.31 7.11
N THR A 269 10.75 7.46 7.55
CA THR A 269 9.66 6.54 7.16
C THR A 269 9.28 6.80 5.70
N LYS A 270 9.16 5.77 4.87
CA LYS A 270 8.56 5.92 3.54
C LYS A 270 7.05 5.72 3.60
N VAL A 271 6.28 6.79 3.37
CA VAL A 271 4.82 6.77 3.41
C VAL A 271 4.26 6.60 1.99
N TYR A 272 3.48 5.54 1.81
CA TYR A 272 2.79 5.24 0.56
C TYR A 272 1.29 5.47 0.75
N TRP A 273 0.75 6.48 0.08
CA TRP A 273 -0.67 6.77 0.05
C TRP A 273 -1.35 5.94 -1.02
N ILE A 274 -2.19 4.99 -0.63
CA ILE A 274 -2.90 4.13 -1.57
C ILE A 274 -4.36 4.58 -1.61
N SER A 275 -4.75 5.29 -2.67
CA SER A 275 -6.10 5.83 -2.79
C SER A 275 -7.15 4.72 -2.75
N ALA A 276 -8.40 5.05 -2.45
CA ALA A 276 -9.46 4.03 -2.49
C ALA A 276 -9.84 3.74 -3.94
N PHE A 277 -10.15 2.48 -4.26
CA PHE A 277 -10.63 2.06 -5.58
C PHE A 277 -12.14 2.28 -5.74
N ARG A 278 -12.63 2.14 -6.98
CA ARG A 278 -14.05 2.30 -7.32
C ARG A 278 -14.91 1.19 -6.71
N GLU A 279 -16.00 1.57 -6.04
CA GLU A 279 -17.06 0.62 -5.71
C GLU A 279 -17.89 0.28 -6.96
N ILE A 280 -18.38 -0.96 -7.07
CA ILE A 280 -19.19 -1.40 -8.21
C ILE A 280 -20.65 -1.46 -7.76
N GLU A 281 -21.39 -0.38 -8.00
CA GLU A 281 -22.75 -0.17 -7.48
C GLU A 281 -23.70 -1.33 -7.83
N GLU A 282 -23.60 -1.85 -9.05
CA GLU A 282 -24.39 -2.97 -9.59
C GLU A 282 -24.20 -4.28 -8.81
N ARG A 283 -23.03 -4.44 -8.17
CA ARG A 283 -22.65 -5.66 -7.45
C ARG A 283 -22.87 -5.57 -5.95
N ARG A 284 -23.21 -4.38 -5.44
CA ARG A 284 -23.53 -4.19 -4.03
C ARG A 284 -24.80 -4.96 -3.67
N PRO A 285 -24.98 -5.36 -2.39
CA PRO A 285 -26.24 -5.91 -1.94
C PRO A 285 -27.40 -4.99 -2.32
N LYS A 286 -28.54 -5.55 -2.80
CA LYS A 286 -29.67 -4.77 -3.36
C LYS A 286 -30.08 -3.55 -2.52
N LYS A 287 -30.04 -3.67 -1.18
CA LYS A 287 -30.38 -2.58 -0.24
C LYS A 287 -29.38 -1.39 -0.22
N LEU A 288 -28.20 -1.56 -0.82
CA LEU A 288 -27.10 -0.60 -0.86
C LEU A 288 -26.74 -0.21 -2.30
N ALA A 289 -27.13 -1.00 -3.30
CA ALA A 289 -26.87 -0.71 -4.71
C ALA A 289 -27.47 0.64 -5.10
N PHE A 290 -26.66 1.48 -5.75
CA PHE A 290 -27.05 2.84 -6.17
C PHE A 290 -27.59 3.74 -5.05
N GLN A 291 -27.31 3.40 -3.79
CA GLN A 291 -27.71 4.24 -2.67
C GLN A 291 -26.97 5.58 -2.77
N MET A 292 -27.72 6.66 -2.89
CA MET A 292 -27.19 8.02 -2.89
C MET A 292 -26.92 8.47 -1.46
N VAL A 293 -25.73 8.98 -1.20
CA VAL A 293 -25.38 9.67 0.04
C VAL A 293 -24.97 11.09 -0.33
N ASN A 294 -25.56 12.09 0.31
CA ASN A 294 -25.33 13.51 -0.04
C ASN A 294 -25.56 13.83 -1.53
N GLY A 295 -26.48 13.11 -2.19
CA GLY A 295 -26.82 13.31 -3.59
C GLY A 295 -25.89 12.61 -4.60
N GLU A 296 -24.95 11.78 -4.16
CA GLU A 296 -24.03 11.06 -5.04
C GLU A 296 -23.93 9.57 -4.71
N PRO A 297 -23.62 8.68 -5.69
CA PRO A 297 -23.33 7.28 -5.41
C PRO A 297 -21.99 7.16 -4.65
N ALA A 298 -21.76 5.99 -4.03
CA ALA A 298 -20.57 5.78 -3.20
C ALA A 298 -19.27 5.98 -3.99
N THR A 299 -19.26 5.55 -5.25
CA THR A 299 -18.14 5.74 -6.19
C THR A 299 -17.73 7.21 -6.36
N GLU A 300 -18.69 8.11 -6.60
CA GLU A 300 -18.41 9.53 -6.78
C GLU A 300 -17.94 10.19 -5.48
N GLY A 301 -18.52 9.79 -4.35
CA GLY A 301 -18.03 10.21 -3.04
C GLY A 301 -16.59 9.76 -2.78
N ILE A 302 -16.21 8.55 -3.17
CA ILE A 302 -14.83 8.06 -3.08
C ILE A 302 -13.90 8.85 -4.00
N LYS A 303 -14.29 9.07 -5.26
CA LYS A 303 -13.53 9.88 -6.22
C LYS A 303 -13.24 11.27 -5.67
N ARG A 304 -14.26 11.92 -5.08
CA ARG A 304 -14.13 13.22 -4.43
C ARG A 304 -13.16 13.18 -3.26
N LEU A 305 -13.23 12.16 -2.39
CA LEU A 305 -12.31 12.01 -1.26
C LEU A 305 -10.87 11.76 -1.69
N ASN A 306 -10.65 10.97 -2.74
CA ASN A 306 -9.34 10.79 -3.34
C ASN A 306 -8.80 12.11 -3.88
N GLN A 307 -9.61 12.92 -4.57
CA GLN A 307 -9.17 14.24 -5.02
C GLN A 307 -8.79 15.16 -3.85
N ILE A 308 -9.58 15.16 -2.77
CA ILE A 308 -9.26 15.93 -1.56
C ILE A 308 -7.92 15.49 -0.96
N LEU A 309 -7.64 14.18 -0.92
CA LEU A 309 -6.34 13.66 -0.47
C LEU A 309 -5.19 14.21 -1.32
N LEU A 310 -5.33 14.12 -2.65
CA LEU A 310 -4.32 14.61 -3.60
C LEU A 310 -4.08 16.11 -3.43
N ASP A 311 -5.13 16.90 -3.28
CA ASP A 311 -5.02 18.34 -3.04
C ASP A 311 -4.20 18.65 -1.76
N ILE A 312 -4.42 17.87 -0.69
CA ILE A 312 -3.73 18.05 0.60
C ILE A 312 -2.25 17.65 0.48
N LEU A 313 -1.95 16.55 -0.22
CA LEU A 313 -0.57 16.06 -0.38
C LEU A 313 0.24 16.83 -1.42
N LYS A 314 -0.39 17.69 -2.23
CA LYS A 314 0.26 18.32 -3.37
C LYS A 314 1.54 19.09 -3.03
N SER A 315 1.55 19.80 -1.90
CA SER A 315 2.72 20.54 -1.45
C SER A 315 3.87 19.64 -1.02
N SER A 316 3.57 18.46 -0.47
CA SER A 316 4.58 17.55 0.07
C SER A 316 5.37 16.83 -1.02
N TRP A 317 4.79 16.65 -2.22
CA TRP A 317 5.50 16.04 -3.35
C TRP A 317 6.67 16.88 -3.87
N SER A 318 6.63 18.20 -3.66
CA SER A 318 7.73 19.10 -4.03
C SER A 318 8.73 19.31 -2.88
N ASP A 319 8.44 18.80 -1.69
CA ASP A 319 9.29 18.92 -0.52
C ASP A 319 10.26 17.73 -0.45
N PRO A 320 11.58 17.96 -0.59
CA PRO A 320 12.57 16.88 -0.53
C PRO A 320 12.66 16.23 0.85
N GLU A 321 12.22 16.92 1.92
CA GLU A 321 12.23 16.40 3.29
C GLU A 321 10.95 15.62 3.64
N SER A 322 9.95 15.64 2.75
CA SER A 322 8.69 14.94 3.01
C SER A 322 8.86 13.42 2.96
N ASN A 323 8.33 12.77 4.00
CA ASN A 323 8.18 11.31 4.06
C ASN A 323 7.07 10.75 3.15
N ASP A 324 6.25 11.59 2.50
CA ASP A 324 5.27 11.18 1.50
C ASP A 324 5.99 10.69 0.25
N PHE A 325 6.28 9.40 0.23
CA PHE A 325 7.14 8.80 -0.78
C PHE A 325 6.41 8.62 -2.10
N ALA A 326 5.18 8.09 -2.07
CA ALA A 326 4.39 7.88 -3.27
C ALA A 326 2.89 7.87 -3.01
N THR A 327 2.12 8.29 -4.03
CA THR A 327 0.66 8.16 -4.05
C THR A 327 0.24 7.26 -5.20
N TRP A 328 -0.57 6.23 -4.94
CA TRP A 328 -1.07 5.30 -5.95
C TRP A 328 -2.55 5.53 -6.22
N ASP A 329 -2.90 5.80 -7.48
CA ASP A 329 -4.30 5.98 -7.89
C ASP A 329 -4.99 4.63 -8.16
N MET A 330 -5.71 4.15 -7.16
CA MET A 330 -6.47 2.91 -7.25
C MET A 330 -7.83 3.09 -7.93
N MET A 331 -8.34 4.33 -8.08
CA MET A 331 -9.62 4.56 -8.77
C MET A 331 -9.49 4.11 -10.21
N GLN A 332 -8.51 4.68 -10.90
CA GLN A 332 -8.26 4.34 -12.29
C GLN A 332 -7.77 2.91 -12.46
N ALA A 333 -6.92 2.42 -11.55
CA ALA A 333 -6.46 1.03 -11.61
C ALA A 333 -7.63 0.02 -11.55
N SER A 334 -8.77 0.40 -10.99
CA SER A 334 -9.97 -0.44 -10.87
C SER A 334 -11.01 -0.25 -11.97
N GLU A 335 -10.78 0.68 -12.91
CA GLU A 335 -11.70 0.96 -14.00
C GLU A 335 -11.83 -0.24 -14.96
N GLY A 336 -13.05 -0.55 -15.38
CA GLY A 336 -13.34 -1.69 -16.27
C GLY A 336 -13.13 -3.08 -15.64
N LEU A 337 -12.90 -3.16 -14.33
CA LEU A 337 -12.69 -4.41 -13.59
C LEU A 337 -13.90 -4.81 -12.74
N GLU A 338 -15.11 -4.50 -13.20
CA GLU A 338 -16.35 -4.87 -12.52
C GLU A 338 -16.37 -6.37 -12.20
N SER A 339 -15.90 -7.21 -13.14
CA SER A 339 -15.84 -8.66 -12.99
C SER A 339 -14.97 -9.14 -11.83
N TRP A 340 -14.00 -8.32 -11.41
CA TRP A 340 -13.05 -8.59 -10.34
C TRP A 340 -13.60 -8.21 -8.96
N SER A 341 -14.72 -7.50 -8.89
CA SER A 341 -15.40 -7.20 -7.64
C SER A 341 -16.10 -8.45 -7.07
N LYS A 342 -15.96 -8.66 -5.76
CA LYS A 342 -16.61 -9.75 -5.02
C LYS A 342 -18.06 -9.40 -4.67
N ASP A 343 -18.29 -8.19 -4.17
CA ASP A 343 -19.57 -7.77 -3.57
C ASP A 343 -19.89 -6.28 -3.78
N GLY A 344 -19.23 -5.64 -4.75
CA GLY A 344 -19.36 -4.20 -5.01
C GLY A 344 -18.54 -3.30 -4.09
N VAL A 345 -18.02 -3.79 -2.96
CA VAL A 345 -17.19 -3.02 -2.01
C VAL A 345 -15.76 -3.57 -1.91
N HIS A 346 -15.61 -4.89 -2.01
CA HIS A 346 -14.35 -5.60 -1.96
C HIS A 346 -14.02 -6.21 -3.32
N MET A 347 -12.74 -6.21 -3.65
CA MET A 347 -12.23 -6.94 -4.82
C MET A 347 -12.01 -8.42 -4.50
N ARG A 348 -11.78 -9.24 -5.52
CA ARG A 348 -11.37 -10.64 -5.35
C ARG A 348 -9.91 -10.73 -4.84
N PRO A 349 -9.51 -11.82 -4.15
CA PRO A 349 -8.17 -11.95 -3.58
C PRO A 349 -7.01 -11.72 -4.54
N LEU A 350 -7.18 -12.07 -5.82
CA LEU A 350 -6.12 -11.93 -6.81
C LEU A 350 -5.80 -10.46 -7.12
N TRP A 351 -6.79 -9.55 -7.11
CA TRP A 351 -6.56 -8.11 -7.20
C TRP A 351 -5.56 -7.64 -6.14
N TYR A 352 -5.87 -7.91 -4.86
CA TYR A 352 -5.02 -7.47 -3.75
C TYR A 352 -3.61 -8.05 -3.85
N LYS A 353 -3.49 -9.31 -4.29
CA LYS A 353 -2.18 -9.94 -4.54
C LYS A 353 -1.37 -9.20 -5.62
N ARG A 354 -1.99 -8.82 -6.73
CA ARG A 354 -1.29 -8.14 -7.85
C ARG A 354 -0.83 -6.74 -7.45
N MET A 355 -1.71 -5.97 -6.84
CA MET A 355 -1.38 -4.62 -6.39
C MET A 355 -0.34 -4.64 -5.28
N ALA A 356 -0.45 -5.56 -4.30
CA ALA A 356 0.57 -5.73 -3.26
C ALA A 356 1.96 -6.09 -3.82
N LEU A 357 2.03 -6.92 -4.88
CA LEU A 357 3.28 -7.17 -5.58
C LEU A 357 3.83 -5.90 -6.24
N GLY A 358 2.95 -5.07 -6.83
CA GLY A 358 3.33 -3.76 -7.37
C GLY A 358 3.92 -2.83 -6.31
N PHE A 359 3.29 -2.74 -5.13
CA PHE A 359 3.75 -1.92 -4.01
C PHE A 359 5.14 -2.38 -3.52
N LEU A 360 5.31 -3.69 -3.32
CA LEU A 360 6.58 -4.27 -2.89
C LEU A 360 7.66 -4.14 -3.98
N ASN A 361 7.31 -4.28 -5.26
CA ASN A 361 8.23 -4.05 -6.37
C ASN A 361 8.75 -2.63 -6.40
N LEU A 362 7.85 -1.64 -6.31
CA LEU A 362 8.21 -0.23 -6.27
C LEU A 362 9.17 0.03 -5.10
N HIS A 363 8.81 -0.39 -3.89
CA HIS A 363 9.66 -0.24 -2.71
C HIS A 363 11.03 -0.91 -2.88
N CYS A 364 11.08 -2.15 -3.39
CA CYS A 364 12.32 -2.89 -3.53
C CYS A 364 13.18 -2.48 -4.73
N ASN A 365 12.62 -1.77 -5.70
CA ASN A 365 13.40 -1.13 -6.77
C ASN A 365 14.12 0.10 -6.25
N SER A 366 13.46 0.87 -5.41
CA SER A 366 13.92 2.20 -5.02
C SER A 366 15.01 2.23 -3.94
N LEU A 367 15.36 1.06 -3.37
CA LEU A 367 16.42 0.89 -2.36
C LEU A 367 17.83 0.64 -2.95
N ARG A 368 17.98 0.60 -4.28
CA ARG A 368 19.29 0.49 -4.94
C ARG A 368 19.74 1.85 -5.44
#